data_AF-A0A7D8UBW9-F1
#
_entry.id   AF-A0A7D8UBW9-F1
#
_cell.length_a   1.000
_cell.length_b   1.000
_cell.length_c   1.000
_cell.angle_alpha   90.00
_cell.angle_beta   90.00
_cell.angle_gamma   90.00
#
_symmetry.space_group_name_H-M   'P 1'
#
loop_
_entity.id
_entity.type
_entity.pdbx_description
1 polymer ?
#
loop_
_entity_poly.entity_id
_entity_poly.type
_entity_poly.pdbx_seq_one_letter_code
_entity_poly.pdbx_strand_id
1 'polypeptide(L)'
;MDDTIKRLILAILLGVACESSGQAEEVSNHDLPFDRERINRYSLDHLPRSISIRQGADVWLGYDLPRATIYKVWRAPDGEAGLKQSGFVTRSVGKTLFEDKSDESWELRRGGETTPLSIRYLGCSEREGHFELRWELTHDADVMTLRERVPMTAESTATREIRVESLPTDSRLLLPLPAQKGWNLMTAEGTAASSLTDNEWYLLTSR
;
A
#
# COMPACT_ATOMS: atom_id res chain seq x y z
N MET A 1 20.39 54.88 44.73
CA MET A 1 19.43 54.18 43.86
C MET A 1 20.23 53.79 42.62
N ASP A 2 20.93 52.66 42.75
CA ASP A 2 22.10 52.33 41.92
C ASP A 2 21.71 51.66 40.61
N ASP A 3 22.02 52.36 39.53
CA ASP A 3 21.79 52.00 38.13
C ASP A 3 22.71 50.86 37.64
N THR A 4 23.57 50.36 38.53
CA THR A 4 24.53 49.26 38.27
C THR A 4 23.93 47.89 38.56
N ILE A 5 22.86 47.80 39.36
CA ILE A 5 22.21 46.52 39.71
C ILE A 5 21.17 46.10 38.65
N LYS A 6 20.62 47.05 37.89
CA LYS A 6 19.65 46.75 36.81
C LYS A 6 20.26 46.18 35.53
N ARG A 7 21.58 46.31 35.33
CA ARG A 7 22.26 45.78 34.13
C ARG A 7 22.79 44.35 34.29
N LEU A 8 22.77 43.79 35.50
CA LEU A 8 23.24 42.42 35.74
C LEU A 8 22.12 41.36 35.63
N ILE A 9 20.85 41.77 35.65
CA ILE A 9 19.69 40.85 35.54
C ILE A 9 19.28 40.63 34.06
N LEU A 10 19.75 41.46 33.13
CA LEU A 10 19.44 41.34 31.70
C LEU A 10 20.40 40.41 30.92
N ALA A 11 21.36 39.75 31.59
CA ALA A 11 22.34 38.88 30.96
C ALA A 11 22.13 37.36 31.23
N ILE A 12 21.04 36.98 31.94
CA ILE A 12 20.74 35.57 32.29
C ILE A 12 19.45 35.08 31.58
N LEU A 13 19.02 35.77 30.52
CA LEU A 13 17.81 35.43 29.74
C LEU A 13 18.12 35.02 28.28
N LEU A 14 19.34 34.53 28.03
CA LEU A 14 19.84 34.19 26.69
C LEU A 14 20.61 32.86 26.65
N GLY A 15 20.17 31.87 27.43
CA GLY A 15 20.96 30.66 27.65
C GLY A 15 20.17 29.38 27.91
N VAL A 16 19.01 29.18 27.28
CA VAL A 16 18.45 27.83 27.09
C VAL A 16 17.73 27.80 25.74
N ALA A 17 18.50 27.80 24.65
CA ALA A 17 18.02 27.16 23.44
C ALA A 17 17.97 25.67 23.76
N CYS A 18 16.79 25.18 24.13
CA CYS A 18 16.49 23.77 24.15
C CYS A 18 16.63 23.27 22.70
N GLU A 19 17.83 22.83 22.35
CA GLU A 19 18.03 21.84 21.29
C GLU A 19 17.33 20.56 21.76
N SER A 20 16.02 20.52 21.60
CA SER A 20 15.32 19.24 21.51
C SER A 20 15.70 18.64 20.17
N SER A 21 16.92 18.08 20.12
CA SER A 21 17.25 17.01 19.20
C SER A 21 16.31 15.87 19.56
N GLY A 22 15.10 15.92 19.01
CA GLY A 22 14.21 14.78 18.91
C GLY A 22 14.89 13.77 18.01
N GLN A 23 15.87 13.04 18.57
CA GLN A 23 16.18 11.70 18.11
C GLN A 23 14.87 10.94 18.26
N ALA A 24 14.11 10.89 17.17
CA ALA A 24 13.07 9.90 17.02
C ALA A 24 13.77 8.57 17.26
N GLU A 25 13.54 7.95 18.42
CA GLU A 25 13.94 6.58 18.65
C GLU A 25 13.45 5.78 17.45
N GLU A 26 14.39 5.27 16.67
CA GLU A 26 14.08 4.24 15.69
C GLU A 26 13.49 3.08 16.50
N VAL A 27 12.16 2.94 16.44
CA VAL A 27 11.45 1.81 17.03
C VAL A 27 12.17 0.55 16.53
N SER A 28 12.82 -0.15 17.47
CA SER A 28 13.61 -1.33 17.17
C SER A 28 12.73 -2.31 16.40
N ASN A 29 13.24 -2.88 15.31
CA ASN A 29 12.49 -3.81 14.46
C ASN A 29 12.08 -5.09 15.25
N HIS A 30 12.67 -5.31 16.43
CA HIS A 30 12.46 -6.52 17.24
C HIS A 30 11.14 -6.55 18.02
N ASP A 31 10.43 -5.43 18.18
CA ASP A 31 9.23 -5.36 19.01
C ASP A 31 7.92 -5.39 18.23
N LEU A 32 7.98 -5.48 16.90
CA LEU A 32 6.81 -5.45 16.04
C LEU A 32 6.38 -6.85 15.62
N PRO A 33 5.07 -7.12 15.51
CA PRO A 33 4.56 -8.42 15.09
C PRO A 33 4.77 -8.70 13.59
N PHE A 34 5.61 -7.93 12.91
CA PHE A 34 5.90 -8.04 11.48
C PHE A 34 7.32 -7.55 11.16
N ASP A 35 7.94 -8.20 10.17
CA ASP A 35 9.25 -7.79 9.65
C ASP A 35 9.10 -6.57 8.73
N ARG A 36 9.61 -5.42 9.17
CA ARG A 36 9.52 -4.16 8.43
C ARG A 36 10.29 -4.13 7.12
N GLU A 37 11.25 -5.04 6.95
CA GLU A 37 12.00 -5.19 5.70
C GLU A 37 11.19 -5.96 4.64
N ARG A 38 10.06 -6.54 5.04
CA ARG A 38 9.09 -7.23 4.16
C ARG A 38 7.78 -6.48 4.03
N ILE A 39 7.31 -5.85 5.11
CA ILE A 39 6.04 -5.14 5.12
C ILE A 39 6.11 -3.87 5.97
N ASN A 40 5.76 -2.73 5.38
CA ASN A 40 5.78 -1.43 6.06
C ASN A 40 4.38 -0.81 6.03
N ARG A 41 3.86 -0.45 7.21
CA ARG A 41 2.48 0.07 7.40
C ARG A 41 2.44 1.59 7.64
N TYR A 42 3.51 2.30 7.31
CA TYR A 42 3.55 3.76 7.37
C TYR A 42 3.09 4.40 6.08
N SER A 43 2.82 5.70 6.15
CA SER A 43 2.49 6.51 4.97
C SER A 43 3.63 6.44 3.95
N LEU A 44 3.33 6.05 2.72
CA LEU A 44 4.29 5.88 1.63
C LEU A 44 4.19 7.08 0.70
N ASP A 45 5.30 7.76 0.41
CA ASP A 45 5.35 8.87 -0.56
C ASP A 45 4.27 9.94 -0.28
N HIS A 46 4.00 10.21 1.00
CA HIS A 46 2.95 11.11 1.50
C HIS A 46 1.50 10.61 1.32
N LEU A 47 1.29 9.40 0.80
CA LEU A 47 -0.01 8.74 0.79
C LEU A 47 -0.34 8.20 2.19
N PRO A 48 -1.39 8.71 2.87
CA PRO A 48 -1.82 8.17 4.15
C PRO A 48 -2.52 6.82 3.97
N ARG A 49 -2.59 6.03 5.04
CA ARG A 49 -3.26 4.71 5.05
C ARG A 49 -2.78 3.82 3.90
N SER A 50 -1.46 3.76 3.73
CA SER A 50 -0.81 2.88 2.78
C SER A 50 -0.18 1.68 3.45
N ILE A 51 0.17 0.68 2.65
CA ILE A 51 1.07 -0.40 3.04
C ILE A 51 2.03 -0.68 1.90
N SER A 52 3.28 -0.99 2.22
CA SER A 52 4.29 -1.43 1.26
C SER A 52 4.66 -2.87 1.56
N ILE A 53 4.64 -3.73 0.55
CA ILE A 53 4.98 -5.15 0.66
C ILE A 53 6.13 -5.42 -0.31
N ARG A 54 7.21 -6.01 0.19
CA ARG A 54 8.34 -6.46 -0.63
C ARG A 54 8.01 -7.83 -1.21
N GLN A 55 8.31 -7.97 -2.49
CA GLN A 55 8.19 -9.20 -3.25
C GLN A 55 9.58 -9.58 -3.80
N GLY A 56 10.06 -10.76 -3.41
CA GLY A 56 11.40 -11.22 -3.77
C GLY A 56 12.49 -10.35 -3.15
N ALA A 57 13.58 -10.17 -3.89
CA ALA A 57 14.76 -9.47 -3.40
C ALA A 57 14.60 -7.94 -3.41
N ASP A 58 13.95 -7.36 -4.39
CA ASP A 58 14.07 -5.92 -4.64
C ASP A 58 12.79 -5.25 -5.12
N VAL A 59 11.74 -6.00 -5.46
CA VAL A 59 10.47 -5.43 -5.91
C VAL A 59 9.60 -5.08 -4.70
N TRP A 60 8.96 -3.91 -4.76
CA TRP A 60 8.04 -3.44 -3.74
C TRP A 60 6.72 -3.02 -4.36
N LEU A 61 5.63 -3.35 -3.67
CA LEU A 61 4.25 -3.02 -4.02
C LEU A 61 3.69 -2.10 -2.94
N GLY A 62 3.40 -0.86 -3.30
CA GLY A 62 2.79 0.16 -2.45
C GLY A 62 1.31 0.28 -2.74
N TYR A 63 0.48 0.09 -1.71
CA TYR A 63 -0.97 0.08 -1.81
C TYR A 63 -1.60 1.35 -1.27
N ASP A 64 -2.67 1.77 -1.92
CA ASP A 64 -3.68 2.66 -1.39
C ASP A 64 -4.77 1.81 -0.73
N LEU A 65 -4.76 1.73 0.60
CA LEU A 65 -5.70 0.86 1.32
C LEU A 65 -7.16 1.32 1.17
N PRO A 66 -7.49 2.63 1.23
CA PRO A 66 -8.85 3.12 0.96
C PRO A 66 -9.41 2.72 -0.42
N ARG A 67 -8.57 2.63 -1.45
CA ARG A 67 -9.02 2.30 -2.82
C ARG A 67 -8.88 0.83 -3.19
N ALA A 68 -8.25 0.01 -2.35
CA ALA A 68 -7.89 -1.37 -2.69
C ALA A 68 -7.10 -1.47 -4.01
N THR A 69 -6.15 -0.57 -4.22
CA THR A 69 -5.33 -0.53 -5.43
C THR A 69 -3.85 -0.47 -5.09
N ILE A 70 -3.02 -0.89 -6.05
CA ILE A 70 -1.60 -0.57 -6.03
C ILE A 70 -1.45 0.87 -6.52
N TYR A 71 -0.90 1.71 -5.65
CA TYR A 71 -0.48 3.06 -5.98
C TYR A 71 0.86 3.07 -6.71
N LYS A 72 1.79 2.17 -6.34
CA LYS A 72 3.15 2.18 -6.90
C LYS A 72 3.80 0.81 -6.86
N VAL A 73 4.55 0.47 -7.91
CA VAL A 73 5.52 -0.63 -7.91
C VAL A 73 6.89 -0.05 -8.21
N TRP A 74 7.90 -0.45 -7.46
CA TRP A 74 9.27 -0.03 -7.72
C TRP A 74 10.27 -1.14 -7.40
N ARG A 75 11.46 -1.02 -7.98
CA ARG A 75 12.61 -1.87 -7.71
C ARG A 75 13.63 -1.09 -6.90
N ALA A 76 14.01 -1.61 -5.74
CA ALA A 76 15.08 -1.08 -4.90
C ALA A 76 16.43 -1.11 -5.65
N PRO A 77 17.36 -0.18 -5.36
CA PRO A 77 18.73 -0.29 -5.88
C PRO A 77 19.43 -1.54 -5.32
N ASP A 78 20.38 -2.08 -6.09
CA ASP A 78 21.11 -3.29 -5.69
C ASP A 78 21.83 -3.09 -4.35
N GLY A 79 21.51 -3.96 -3.38
CA GLY A 79 22.10 -3.92 -2.04
C GLY A 79 21.62 -2.76 -1.15
N GLU A 80 20.65 -1.97 -1.60
CA GLU A 80 20.07 -0.86 -0.83
C GLU A 80 18.62 -1.14 -0.40
N ALA A 81 18.17 -0.44 0.64
CA ALA A 81 16.78 -0.53 1.08
C ALA A 81 15.84 0.14 0.05
N GLY A 82 14.73 -0.52 -0.28
CA GLY A 82 13.69 0.06 -1.15
C GLY A 82 12.84 1.13 -0.47
N LEU A 83 13.05 1.37 0.82
CA LEU A 83 12.30 2.31 1.64
C LEU A 83 13.26 3.15 2.48
N LYS A 84 12.99 4.45 2.57
CA LYS A 84 13.68 5.37 3.49
C LYS A 84 12.65 6.00 4.42
N GLN A 85 12.80 5.77 5.73
CA GLN A 85 11.91 6.34 6.73
C GLN A 85 12.39 7.72 7.19
N SER A 86 11.45 8.62 7.47
CA SER A 86 11.65 9.85 8.22
C SER A 86 10.41 10.10 9.09
N GLY A 87 10.53 9.88 10.40
CA GLY A 87 9.38 9.90 11.32
C GLY A 87 8.33 8.85 10.95
N PHE A 88 7.05 9.24 10.84
CA PHE A 88 5.94 8.36 10.45
C PHE A 88 5.71 8.28 8.93
N VAL A 89 6.60 8.86 8.13
CA VAL A 89 6.53 8.85 6.67
C VAL A 89 7.67 8.01 6.13
N THR A 90 7.36 7.17 5.17
CA THR A 90 8.34 6.40 4.39
C THR A 90 8.31 6.88 2.95
N ARG A 91 9.48 6.95 2.32
CA ARG A 91 9.61 7.22 0.89
C ARG A 91 10.11 5.98 0.17
N SER A 92 9.58 5.73 -1.02
CA SER A 92 10.12 4.73 -1.92
C SER A 92 11.48 5.17 -2.44
N VAL A 93 12.40 4.22 -2.59
CA VAL A 93 13.75 4.42 -3.12
C VAL A 93 13.99 3.42 -4.24
N GLY A 94 14.44 3.91 -5.39
CA GLY A 94 14.77 3.09 -6.54
C GLY A 94 13.97 3.43 -7.80
N LYS A 95 13.87 2.47 -8.73
CA LYS A 95 13.25 2.67 -10.04
C LYS A 95 11.77 2.34 -9.97
N THR A 96 10.92 3.34 -10.21
CA THR A 96 9.48 3.12 -10.40
C THR A 96 9.24 2.27 -11.65
N LEU A 97 8.48 1.18 -11.49
CA LEU A 97 8.03 0.28 -12.55
C LEU A 97 6.58 0.57 -12.94
N PHE A 98 5.75 0.96 -11.97
CA PHE A 98 4.35 1.34 -12.16
C PHE A 98 3.97 2.40 -11.12
N GLU A 99 3.11 3.35 -11.49
CA GLU A 99 2.56 4.34 -10.58
C GLU A 99 1.15 4.75 -11.03
N ASP A 100 0.21 4.75 -10.10
CA ASP A 100 -1.18 5.17 -10.31
C ASP A 100 -1.51 6.34 -9.38
N LYS A 101 -1.64 7.53 -9.98
CA LYS A 101 -2.04 8.77 -9.30
C LYS A 101 -3.48 9.17 -9.60
N SER A 102 -4.23 8.33 -10.31
CA SER A 102 -5.63 8.60 -10.60
C SER A 102 -6.48 8.43 -9.34
N ASP A 103 -7.74 8.84 -9.41
CA ASP A 103 -8.79 8.59 -8.43
C ASP A 103 -9.77 7.48 -8.87
N GLU A 104 -9.41 6.72 -9.92
CA GLU A 104 -10.19 5.61 -10.44
C GLU A 104 -10.37 4.50 -9.39
N SER A 105 -11.55 3.88 -9.39
CA SER A 105 -11.95 2.88 -8.40
C SER A 105 -12.40 1.57 -9.08
N TRP A 106 -12.67 0.57 -8.26
CA TRP A 106 -13.30 -0.67 -8.70
C TRP A 106 -14.76 -0.42 -9.09
N GLU A 107 -15.21 -1.08 -10.16
CA GLU A 107 -16.57 -0.94 -10.66
C GLU A 107 -17.28 -2.29 -10.75
N LEU A 108 -18.56 -2.30 -10.41
CA LEU A 108 -19.45 -3.44 -10.64
C LEU A 108 -20.20 -3.23 -11.94
N ARG A 109 -20.18 -4.21 -12.83
CA ARG A 109 -20.99 -4.20 -14.05
C ARG A 109 -22.06 -5.27 -14.00
N ARG A 110 -23.34 -4.86 -14.11
CA ARG A 110 -24.53 -5.72 -14.13
C ARG A 110 -25.55 -5.16 -15.12
N GLY A 111 -26.13 -6.00 -15.97
CA GLY A 111 -27.20 -5.57 -16.88
C GLY A 111 -26.82 -4.45 -17.86
N GLY A 112 -25.51 -4.27 -18.16
CA GLY A 112 -25.01 -3.18 -19.00
C GLY A 112 -24.69 -1.87 -18.26
N GLU A 113 -25.15 -1.74 -17.02
CA GLU A 113 -24.80 -0.62 -16.14
C GLU A 113 -23.45 -0.87 -15.46
N THR A 114 -22.72 0.20 -15.18
CA THR A 114 -21.44 0.18 -14.45
C THR A 114 -21.54 1.15 -13.29
N THR A 115 -21.31 0.65 -12.06
CA THR A 115 -21.45 1.45 -10.84
C THR A 115 -20.19 1.40 -9.98
N PRO A 116 -19.83 2.51 -9.33
CA PRO A 116 -18.67 2.55 -8.44
C PRO A 116 -18.96 1.81 -7.12
N LEU A 117 -17.91 1.25 -6.53
CA LEU A 117 -17.99 0.54 -5.24
C LEU A 117 -17.50 1.41 -4.08
N SER A 118 -18.16 1.25 -2.92
CA SER A 118 -17.59 1.68 -1.64
C SER A 118 -16.59 0.63 -1.16
N ILE A 119 -15.45 1.05 -0.63
CA ILE A 119 -14.33 0.17 -0.29
C ILE A 119 -13.92 0.37 1.16
N ARG A 120 -13.77 -0.75 1.88
CA ARG A 120 -13.29 -0.75 3.26
C ARG A 120 -12.19 -1.79 3.45
N TYR A 121 -11.00 -1.34 3.81
CA TYR A 121 -9.90 -2.23 4.17
C TYR A 121 -10.18 -3.00 5.45
N LEU A 122 -10.01 -4.32 5.39
CA LEU A 122 -10.27 -5.25 6.50
C LEU A 122 -9.00 -5.74 7.20
N GLY A 123 -7.82 -5.53 6.59
CA GLY A 123 -6.54 -5.88 7.18
C GLY A 123 -5.63 -6.69 6.24
N CYS A 124 -4.43 -6.95 6.75
CA CYS A 124 -3.40 -7.75 6.10
C CYS A 124 -2.85 -8.75 7.11
N SER A 125 -2.75 -10.02 6.68
CA SER A 125 -2.18 -11.11 7.45
C SER A 125 -0.99 -11.71 6.71
N GLU A 126 0.06 -12.04 7.45
CA GLU A 126 1.14 -12.88 6.93
C GLU A 126 0.69 -14.35 6.96
N ARG A 127 0.95 -15.06 5.86
CA ARG A 127 0.67 -16.49 5.67
C ARG A 127 1.94 -17.16 5.15
N GLU A 128 1.95 -18.48 5.14
CA GLU A 128 3.06 -19.22 4.55
C GLU A 128 3.23 -18.83 3.07
N GLY A 129 4.37 -18.23 2.75
CA GLY A 129 4.75 -17.84 1.39
C GLY A 129 4.08 -16.59 0.81
N HIS A 130 3.15 -15.94 1.50
CA HIS A 130 2.46 -14.75 0.97
C HIS A 130 1.87 -13.84 2.07
N PHE A 131 1.61 -12.59 1.71
CA PHE A 131 0.73 -11.71 2.47
C PHE A 131 -0.68 -11.75 1.88
N GLU A 132 -1.71 -11.88 2.72
CA GLU A 132 -3.11 -11.80 2.32
C GLU A 132 -3.71 -10.47 2.77
N LEU A 133 -4.14 -9.65 1.81
CA LEU A 133 -4.90 -8.43 2.05
C LEU A 133 -6.39 -8.67 1.78
N ARG A 134 -7.24 -7.97 2.54
CA ARG A 134 -8.70 -8.11 2.44
C ARG A 134 -9.38 -6.76 2.44
N TRP A 135 -10.39 -6.63 1.58
CA TRP A 135 -11.30 -5.49 1.52
C TRP A 135 -12.74 -5.96 1.42
N GLU A 136 -13.64 -5.16 1.95
CA GLU A 136 -15.07 -5.24 1.68
C GLU A 136 -15.38 -4.24 0.55
N LEU A 137 -16.14 -4.71 -0.44
CA LEU A 137 -16.66 -3.89 -1.53
C LEU A 137 -18.19 -3.87 -1.45
N THR A 138 -18.79 -2.69 -1.49
CA THR A 138 -20.23 -2.53 -1.26
C THR A 138 -20.89 -1.69 -2.35
N HIS A 139 -22.06 -2.13 -2.80
CA HIS A 139 -22.98 -1.36 -3.65
C HIS A 139 -24.42 -1.71 -3.29
N ASP A 140 -25.20 -0.71 -2.86
CA ASP A 140 -26.54 -0.91 -2.29
C ASP A 140 -26.58 -1.99 -1.20
N ALA A 141 -27.27 -3.10 -1.45
CA ALA A 141 -27.39 -4.24 -0.54
C ALA A 141 -26.32 -5.33 -0.78
N ASP A 142 -25.57 -5.24 -1.88
CA ASP A 142 -24.55 -6.22 -2.24
C ASP A 142 -23.27 -5.95 -1.45
N VAL A 143 -22.78 -6.98 -0.76
CA VAL A 143 -21.51 -6.96 0.00
C VAL A 143 -20.62 -8.08 -0.53
N MET A 144 -19.48 -7.68 -1.08
CA MET A 144 -18.46 -8.59 -1.62
C MET A 144 -17.19 -8.50 -0.78
N THR A 145 -16.38 -9.56 -0.78
CA THR A 145 -15.03 -9.52 -0.19
C THR A 145 -13.98 -9.68 -1.28
N LEU A 146 -13.17 -8.65 -1.48
CA LEU A 146 -11.97 -8.72 -2.30
C LEU A 146 -10.82 -9.25 -1.46
N ARG A 147 -10.17 -10.30 -1.94
CA ARG A 147 -8.93 -10.83 -1.37
C ARG A 147 -7.81 -10.68 -2.38
N GLU A 148 -6.64 -10.41 -1.84
CA GLU A 148 -5.41 -10.37 -2.62
C GLU A 148 -4.30 -11.13 -1.91
N ARG A 149 -3.57 -11.96 -2.66
CA ARG A 149 -2.37 -12.64 -2.21
C ARG A 149 -1.17 -12.05 -2.92
N VAL A 150 -0.22 -11.55 -2.13
CA VAL A 150 1.08 -11.09 -2.61
C VAL A 150 2.11 -12.13 -2.21
N PRO A 151 2.62 -12.95 -3.15
CA PRO A 151 3.64 -13.92 -2.81
C PRO A 151 4.87 -13.20 -2.24
N MET A 152 5.59 -13.81 -1.31
CA MET A 152 6.82 -13.22 -0.75
C MET A 152 7.99 -13.32 -1.72
N THR A 153 7.91 -14.23 -2.68
CA THR A 153 8.92 -14.44 -3.72
C THR A 153 8.48 -13.75 -5.01
N ALA A 154 9.41 -13.10 -5.70
CA ALA A 154 9.29 -12.71 -7.11
C ALA A 154 10.56 -13.13 -7.83
N GLU A 155 10.41 -13.47 -9.10
CA GLU A 155 11.55 -13.64 -9.99
C GLU A 155 11.98 -12.29 -10.58
N SER A 156 11.15 -11.71 -11.46
CA SER A 156 11.53 -10.52 -12.24
C SER A 156 10.39 -9.52 -12.45
N THR A 157 9.15 -9.99 -12.47
CA THR A 157 7.94 -9.19 -12.57
C THR A 157 7.14 -9.26 -11.28
N ALA A 158 6.41 -8.18 -10.99
CA ALA A 158 5.53 -8.18 -9.84
C ALA A 158 4.31 -9.06 -10.14
N THR A 159 3.91 -9.89 -9.19
CA THR A 159 2.75 -10.77 -9.31
C THR A 159 1.86 -10.68 -8.07
N ARG A 160 0.56 -10.88 -8.27
CA ARG A 160 -0.41 -11.04 -7.19
C ARG A 160 -1.57 -11.91 -7.67
N GLU A 161 -2.26 -12.55 -6.75
CA GLU A 161 -3.53 -13.23 -7.05
C GLU A 161 -4.67 -12.45 -6.41
N ILE A 162 -5.79 -12.32 -7.11
CA ILE A 162 -6.99 -11.68 -6.58
C ILE A 162 -8.22 -12.58 -6.71
N ARG A 163 -9.14 -12.45 -5.77
CA ARG A 163 -10.41 -13.19 -5.75
C ARG A 163 -11.51 -12.31 -5.19
N VAL A 164 -12.71 -12.41 -5.75
CA VAL A 164 -13.91 -11.77 -5.19
C VAL A 164 -14.89 -12.82 -4.69
N GLU A 165 -15.22 -12.75 -3.41
CA GLU A 165 -16.23 -13.60 -2.78
C GLU A 165 -17.59 -12.91 -2.81
N SER A 166 -18.66 -13.69 -2.98
CA SER A 166 -20.06 -13.22 -2.99
C SER A 166 -20.37 -12.23 -4.12
N LEU A 167 -19.70 -12.37 -5.27
CA LEU A 167 -20.04 -11.62 -6.48
C LEU A 167 -21.48 -12.00 -6.91
N PRO A 168 -22.39 -11.02 -7.09
CA PRO A 168 -23.75 -11.32 -7.50
C PRO A 168 -23.83 -11.98 -8.87
N THR A 169 -24.84 -12.82 -9.09
CA THR A 169 -25.06 -13.51 -10.37
C THR A 169 -25.17 -12.51 -11.53
N ASP A 170 -24.67 -12.90 -12.70
CA ASP A 170 -24.65 -12.09 -13.94
C ASP A 170 -23.95 -10.73 -13.79
N SER A 171 -23.07 -10.60 -12.79
CA SER A 171 -22.23 -9.42 -12.60
C SER A 171 -20.76 -9.74 -12.82
N ARG A 172 -19.98 -8.68 -13.03
CA ARG A 172 -18.53 -8.76 -13.14
C ARG A 172 -17.89 -7.58 -12.44
N LEU A 173 -16.79 -7.85 -11.77
CA LEU A 173 -16.00 -6.84 -11.09
C LEU A 173 -14.88 -6.38 -12.03
N LEU A 174 -14.87 -5.08 -12.34
CA LEU A 174 -13.88 -4.45 -13.20
C LEU A 174 -12.75 -3.86 -12.35
N LEU A 175 -11.51 -4.13 -12.75
CA LEU A 175 -10.34 -3.48 -12.16
C LEU A 175 -10.37 -1.97 -12.49
N PRO A 176 -9.80 -1.10 -11.65
CA PRO A 176 -9.57 0.30 -12.00
C PRO A 176 -8.80 0.44 -13.32
N LEU A 177 -9.10 1.46 -14.12
CA LEU A 177 -8.52 1.66 -15.45
C LEU A 177 -6.96 1.62 -15.48
N PRO A 178 -6.23 2.24 -14.55
CA PRO A 178 -4.78 2.14 -14.51
C PRO A 178 -4.30 0.71 -14.27
N ALA A 179 -5.01 -0.06 -13.44
CA ALA A 179 -4.70 -1.46 -13.21
C ALA A 179 -4.94 -2.30 -14.48
N GLN A 180 -6.00 -2.04 -15.23
CA GLN A 180 -6.24 -2.70 -16.53
C GLN A 180 -5.12 -2.44 -17.56
N LYS A 181 -4.45 -1.29 -17.46
CA LYS A 181 -3.33 -0.91 -18.35
C LYS A 181 -1.98 -1.45 -17.86
N GLY A 182 -1.75 -1.47 -16.55
CA GLY A 182 -0.47 -1.85 -15.95
C GLY A 182 -0.33 -3.34 -15.65
N TRP A 183 -1.41 -4.12 -15.74
CA TRP A 183 -1.43 -5.52 -15.34
C TRP A 183 -2.11 -6.42 -16.37
N ASN A 184 -1.63 -7.65 -16.46
CA ASN A 184 -2.26 -8.73 -17.20
C ASN A 184 -3.07 -9.58 -16.22
N LEU A 185 -4.40 -9.58 -16.36
CA LEU A 185 -5.30 -10.42 -15.59
C LEU A 185 -5.49 -11.76 -16.32
N MET A 186 -5.29 -12.86 -15.60
CA MET A 186 -5.43 -14.22 -16.11
C MET A 186 -6.26 -15.08 -15.16
N THR A 187 -7.06 -15.99 -15.69
CA THR A 187 -7.75 -17.03 -14.90
C THR A 187 -6.75 -18.05 -14.34
N ALA A 188 -7.19 -18.92 -13.44
CA ALA A 188 -6.36 -20.00 -12.90
C ALA A 188 -5.82 -20.95 -13.99
N GLU A 189 -6.53 -21.08 -15.12
CA GLU A 189 -6.12 -21.86 -16.28
C GLU A 189 -5.15 -21.12 -17.21
N GLY A 190 -4.77 -19.88 -16.87
CA GLY A 190 -3.86 -19.05 -17.67
C GLY A 190 -4.53 -18.35 -18.86
N THR A 191 -5.86 -18.21 -18.87
CA THR A 191 -6.58 -17.49 -19.94
C THR A 191 -6.68 -16.02 -19.61
N ALA A 192 -6.40 -15.13 -20.58
CA ALA A 192 -6.54 -13.69 -20.39
C ALA A 192 -8.00 -13.31 -20.05
N ALA A 193 -8.17 -12.50 -19.02
CA ALA A 193 -9.46 -11.99 -18.57
C ALA A 193 -9.46 -10.46 -18.54
N SER A 194 -10.65 -9.85 -18.58
CA SER A 194 -10.84 -8.40 -18.47
C SER A 194 -11.59 -7.97 -17.20
N SER A 195 -12.11 -8.93 -16.45
CA SER A 195 -12.90 -8.74 -15.24
C SER A 195 -12.95 -10.03 -14.42
N LEU A 196 -13.29 -9.93 -13.14
CA LEU A 196 -13.56 -11.11 -12.30
C LEU A 196 -15.04 -11.47 -12.44
N THR A 197 -15.34 -12.73 -12.72
CA THR A 197 -16.70 -13.22 -13.01
C THR A 197 -17.19 -14.29 -12.04
N ASP A 198 -16.32 -14.77 -11.16
CA ASP A 198 -16.57 -15.87 -10.24
C ASP A 198 -15.68 -15.75 -8.99
N ASN A 199 -15.74 -16.75 -8.13
CA ASN A 199 -14.98 -16.85 -6.88
C ASN A 199 -13.66 -17.62 -7.04
N GLU A 200 -13.12 -17.71 -8.26
CA GLU A 200 -11.80 -18.30 -8.47
C GLU A 200 -10.68 -17.27 -8.24
N TRP A 201 -9.46 -17.77 -8.11
CA TRP A 201 -8.28 -16.90 -8.07
C TRP A 201 -7.85 -16.51 -9.48
N TYR A 202 -7.60 -15.22 -9.67
CA TYR A 202 -7.07 -14.65 -10.89
C TYR A 202 -5.65 -14.17 -10.64
N LEU A 203 -4.74 -14.49 -11.55
CA LEU A 203 -3.36 -14.03 -11.51
C LEU A 203 -3.25 -12.66 -12.18
N LEU A 204 -2.57 -11.72 -11.52
CA LEU A 204 -2.18 -10.43 -12.05
C LEU A 204 -0.65 -10.36 -12.13
N THR A 205 -0.14 -10.16 -13.34
CA THR A 205 1.30 -9.94 -13.58
C THR A 205 1.51 -8.53 -14.13
N SER A 206 2.48 -7.80 -13.58
CA SER A 206 2.82 -6.45 -14.06
C SER A 206 3.31 -6.50 -15.50
N ARG A 207 2.92 -5.50 -16.31
CA ARG A 207 3.41 -5.33 -17.68
C ARG A 207 4.80 -4.70 -17.75
#